data_AF-R5KGF2-F1
#
_entry.id   AF-R5KGF2-F1
#
_cell.length_a   1.000
_cell.length_b   1.000
_cell.length_c   1.000
_cell.angle_alpha   90.00
_cell.angle_beta   90.00
_cell.angle_gamma   90.00
#
_symmetry.space_group_name_H-M   'P 1'
#
loop_
_entity.id
_entity.type
_entity.pdbx_description
1 polymer ?
#
loop_
_entity_poly.entity_id
_entity_poly.type
_entity_poly.pdbx_seq_one_letter_code
_entity_poly.pdbx_strand_id
1 'polypeptide(L)' 'MKRYLGESLTIRAMIYFDLLRYFGDIPLKLESSRSDLSNAYTGKTDRDAIMDTLMIDLEEAINYLPWADDVSGYTTGARN' A
#
# COMPACT_ATOMS: atom_id res chain seq x y z
N MET A 1 9.17 14.29 1.59
CA MET A 1 8.80 13.24 2.58
C MET A 1 7.40 12.67 2.34
N LYS A 2 6.32 13.46 2.24
CA LYS A 2 4.95 12.93 2.04
C LYS A 2 4.75 12.09 0.76
N ARG A 3 5.41 12.43 -0.34
CA ARG A 3 5.33 11.65 -1.60
C ARG A 3 5.77 10.18 -1.42
N TYR A 4 6.87 9.93 -0.71
CA TYR A 4 7.32 8.56 -0.44
C TYR A 4 6.34 7.77 0.44
N LEU A 5 5.60 8.46 1.32
CA LEU A 5 4.51 7.84 2.07
C LEU A 5 3.35 7.47 1.14
N GLY A 6 2.93 8.36 0.24
CA GLY A 6 1.90 8.03 -0.76
C GLY A 6 2.28 6.85 -1.66
N GLU A 7 3.54 6.80 -2.11
CA GLU A 7 4.08 5.69 -2.90
C GLU A 7 4.07 4.37 -2.09
N SER A 8 4.45 4.41 -0.80
CA SER A 8 4.48 3.19 0.03
C SER A 8 3.10 2.68 0.40
N LEU A 9 2.14 3.56 0.69
CA LEU A 9 0.72 3.21 0.91
C LEU A 9 0.13 2.53 -0.34
N THR A 10 0.42 3.08 -1.52
CA THR A 10 -0.04 2.51 -2.80
C THR A 10 0.54 1.13 -3.06
N ILE A 11 1.85 0.94 -2.84
CA ILE A 11 2.51 -0.37 -2.98
C ILE A 11 1.93 -1.38 -2.00
N ARG A 12 1.69 -0.97 -0.74
CA ARG A 12 1.05 -1.84 0.28
C ARG A 12 -0.32 -2.31 -0.18
N ALA A 13 -1.18 -1.39 -0.64
CA ALA A 13 -2.50 -1.74 -1.14
C ALA A 13 -2.45 -2.69 -2.35
N MET A 14 -1.54 -2.45 -3.30
CA MET A 14 -1.37 -3.33 -4.46
C MET A 14 -0.99 -4.76 -4.05
N ILE A 15 0.02 -4.90 -3.17
CA ILE A 15 0.50 -6.21 -2.73
C ILE A 15 -0.58 -6.95 -1.94
N TYR A 16 -1.23 -6.30 -0.96
CA TYR A 16 -2.28 -6.95 -0.18
C TYR A 16 -3.49 -7.33 -1.03
N PHE A 17 -3.88 -6.52 -2.02
CA PHE A 17 -4.95 -6.87 -2.94
C PHE A 17 -4.63 -8.16 -3.71
N ASP A 18 -3.40 -8.30 -4.22
CA ASP A 18 -2.97 -9.54 -4.88
C ASP A 18 -2.96 -10.73 -3.90
N LEU A 19 -2.46 -10.54 -2.68
CA LEU A 19 -2.46 -11.60 -1.66
C LEU A 19 -3.89 -12.06 -1.31
N LEU A 20 -4.84 -11.14 -1.16
CA LEU A 20 -6.24 -11.46 -0.91
C LEU A 20 -6.84 -12.28 -2.05
N ARG A 21 -6.53 -11.94 -3.32
CA ARG A 21 -7.03 -12.67 -4.49
C ARG A 21 -6.55 -14.11 -4.54
N TYR A 22 -5.33 -14.38 -4.08
CA TYR A 22 -4.76 -15.73 -4.11
C TYR A 22 -5.03 -16.55 -2.85
N PHE A 23 -5.05 -15.91 -1.67
CA PHE A 23 -5.03 -16.62 -0.38
C PHE A 23 -6.27 -16.38 0.50
N GLY A 24 -7.09 -15.37 0.20
CA GLY A 24 -8.17 -14.94 1.08
C GLY A 24 -7.63 -14.33 2.37
N ASP A 25 -8.09 -14.82 3.51
CA ASP A 25 -7.77 -14.24 4.82
C ASP A 25 -6.31 -14.51 5.19
N ILE A 26 -5.56 -13.42 5.43
CA ILE A 26 -4.12 -13.42 5.69
C ILE A 26 -3.78 -12.47 6.85
N PRO A 27 -2.60 -12.59 7.47
CA PRO A 27 -2.18 -11.63 8.48
C PRO A 27 -2.01 -10.23 7.90
N LEU A 28 -2.65 -9.23 8.50
CA LEU A 28 -2.44 -7.82 8.19
C LEU A 28 -1.31 -7.26 9.07
N LYS A 29 -0.18 -6.92 8.46
CA LYS A 29 0.98 -6.33 9.13
C LYS A 29 1.20 -4.90 8.67
N LEU A 30 0.92 -3.95 9.56
CA LEU A 30 1.06 -2.50 9.32
C LEU A 30 2.29 -1.90 10.03
N GLU A 31 2.85 -2.62 11.00
CA GLU A 31 4.02 -2.19 11.76
C GLU A 31 5.30 -2.90 11.30
N SER A 32 6.43 -2.23 11.47
CA SER A 32 7.74 -2.83 11.23
C SER A 32 8.01 -3.97 12.22
N SER A 33 8.68 -5.02 11.76
CA SER A 33 9.10 -6.12 12.63
C SER A 33 10.08 -5.64 13.69
N ARG A 34 9.84 -6.04 14.94
CA ARG A 34 10.72 -5.74 16.08
C ARG A 34 11.83 -6.80 16.18
N SER A 35 13.01 -6.38 16.61
CA SER A 35 14.18 -7.26 16.76
C SER A 35 13.98 -8.35 17.81
N ASP A 36 13.12 -8.11 18.80
CA ASP A 36 12.75 -9.05 19.85
C ASP A 36 11.65 -10.05 19.41
N LEU A 37 11.21 -9.99 18.15
CA LEU A 37 10.16 -10.82 17.55
C LEU A 37 8.78 -10.69 18.23
N SER A 38 8.58 -9.71 19.10
CA SER A 38 7.32 -9.54 19.84
C SER A 38 6.09 -9.31 18.95
N ASN A 39 6.30 -8.80 17.72
CA ASN A 39 5.26 -8.63 16.70
C ASN A 39 5.52 -9.47 15.42
N ALA A 40 6.27 -10.56 15.55
CA ALA A 40 6.56 -11.44 14.42
C ALA A 40 5.34 -12.27 14.00
N TYR A 41 4.52 -12.68 14.97
CA TYR A 41 3.38 -13.56 14.75
C TYR A 41 2.06 -12.78 14.88
N THR A 42 1.39 -12.60 13.75
CA THR A 42 0.06 -12.00 13.67
C THR A 42 -0.92 -13.03 13.11
N GLY A 43 -2.08 -13.15 13.74
CA GLY A 43 -3.15 -14.01 13.24
C GLY A 43 -3.72 -13.53 11.90
N LYS A 44 -4.49 -14.39 11.23
CA LYS A 44 -5.21 -13.98 10.02
C LYS A 44 -6.20 -12.87 10.34
N THR A 45 -6.33 -11.92 9.42
CA THR A 45 -7.33 -10.87 9.42
C THR A 45 -8.34 -11.18 8.33
N ASP A 46 -9.61 -10.90 8.59
CA ASP A 46 -10.67 -11.07 7.62
C ASP A 46 -10.42 -10.21 6.37
N ARG A 47 -10.72 -10.76 5.19
CA ARG A 47 -10.49 -10.06 3.92
C ARG A 47 -11.20 -8.72 3.83
N ASP A 48 -12.40 -8.58 4.40
CA ASP A 48 -13.19 -7.37 4.29
C ASP A 48 -12.53 -6.26 5.13
N ALA A 49 -12.05 -6.61 6.33
CA ALA A 49 -11.27 -5.69 7.16
C ALA A 49 -9.93 -5.28 6.52
N ILE A 50 -9.28 -6.19 5.78
CA ILE A 50 -8.09 -5.83 4.99
C ILE A 50 -8.49 -4.87 3.87
N MET A 51 -9.53 -5.17 3.09
CA MET A 51 -10.02 -4.29 2.02
C MET A 51 -10.37 -2.88 2.52
N ASP A 52 -11.05 -2.77 3.67
CA ASP A 52 -11.34 -1.48 4.31
C ASP A 52 -10.06 -0.70 4.62
N THR A 53 -9.03 -1.38 5.14
CA THR A 53 -7.72 -0.77 5.40
C THR A 53 -7.06 -0.30 4.10
N LEU A 54 -7.13 -1.09 3.02
CA LEU A 54 -6.53 -0.72 1.74
C LEU A 54 -7.23 0.51 1.12
N MET A 55 -8.55 0.64 1.31
CA MET A 55 -9.30 1.80 0.88
C MET A 55 -8.83 3.07 1.61
N ILE A 56 -8.68 2.99 2.94
CA ILE A 56 -8.16 4.10 3.75
C ILE A 56 -6.74 4.50 3.29
N ASP A 57 -5.87 3.51 3.04
CA ASP A 57 -4.51 3.76 2.57
C ASP A 57 -4.48 4.52 1.22
N LEU A 58 -5.34 4.12 0.28
CA LEU A 58 -5.42 4.75 -1.04
C LEU A 58 -6.06 6.15 -0.97
N GLU A 59 -7.06 6.33 -0.12
CA GLU A 59 -7.66 7.64 0.19
C GLU A 59 -6.66 8.59 0.85
N GLU A 60 -5.72 8.10 1.66
CA GLU A 60 -4.64 8.91 2.17
C GLU A 60 -3.60 9.20 1.07
N ALA A 61 -3.19 8.17 0.32
CA ALA A 61 -2.15 8.27 -0.70
C ALA A 61 -2.46 9.28 -1.80
N ILE A 62 -3.74 9.40 -2.20
CA ILE A 62 -4.16 10.33 -3.25
C ILE A 62 -3.86 11.79 -2.90
N ASN A 63 -3.79 12.14 -1.62
CA ASN A 63 -3.44 13.49 -1.16
C ASN A 63 -1.95 13.80 -1.26
N TYR A 64 -1.10 12.78 -1.46
CA TYR A 64 0.36 12.90 -1.42
C TYR A 64 1.02 12.66 -2.78
N LEU A 65 0.32 12.04 -3.71
CA LEU A 65 0.82 11.72 -5.03
C LEU A 65 0.50 12.83 -6.04
N PRO A 66 1.46 13.25 -6.86
CA PRO A 66 1.20 14.20 -7.94
C PRO A 66 0.37 13.55 -9.05
N TRP A 67 -0.43 14.34 -9.75
CA TRP A 67 -1.03 13.90 -11.00
C TRP A 67 0.03 13.65 -12.06
N ALA A 68 -0.25 12.76 -13.01
CA ALA A 68 0.71 12.37 -14.03
C ALA A 68 1.28 13.58 -14.80
N ASP A 69 0.43 14.58 -15.08
CA ASP A 69 0.80 15.79 -15.81
C ASP A 69 1.67 16.77 -14.99
N ASP A 70 1.62 16.68 -13.66
CA ASP A 70 2.44 17.51 -12.76
C ASP A 70 3.87 16.98 -12.62
N VAL A 71 4.15 15.78 -13.12
CA VAL A 71 5.47 15.15 -13.01
C VAL A 71 6.25 15.25 -14.33
N SER A 72 6.99 16.34 -14.50
CA SER A 72 7.93 16.50 -15.60
C SER A 72 9.12 15.53 -15.45
N GLY A 73 9.01 14.32 -15.98
CA GLY A 73 10.15 13.39 -16.06
C GLY A 73 9.84 11.89 -16.08
N TYR A 74 8.60 11.45 -15.83
CA TYR A 74 8.27 10.02 -15.75
C TYR A 74 7.31 9.53 -16.86
N THR A 75 6.80 10.42 -17.71
CA THR A 75 6.01 10.03 -18.88
C THR A 75 6.96 9.57 -19.98
N THR A 76 7.13 8.26 -20.12
CA THR A 76 7.75 7.66 -21.31
C THR A 76 6.90 8.01 -22.53
N GLY A 77 7.28 9.06 -23.25
CA GLY A 77 6.75 9.37 -24.59
C GLY A 77 5.94 10.65 -24.72
N ALA A 78 6.53 11.81 -24.42
CA ALA A 78 6.25 12.99 -25.25
C ALA A 78 7.19 12.89 -26.47
N ARG A 79 6.71 12.24 -27.54
CA ARG A 79 7.39 12.26 -28.84
C ARG A 79 7.05 13.58 -29.51
N ASN A 80 8.07 14.41 -29.74
CA ASN A 80 8.02 15.49 -30.72
C ASN A 80 7.96 14.90 -32.14
#